data_AF-A0A0M3IMX5-F1
#
_entry.id   AF-A0A0M3IMX5-F1
#
_cell.length_a   1.000
_cell.length_b   1.000
_cell.length_c   1.000
_cell.angle_alpha   90.00
_cell.angle_beta   90.00
_cell.angle_gamma   90.00
#
_symmetry.space_group_name_H-M   'P 1'
#
loop_
_entity.id
_entity.type
_entity.pdbx_description
1 polymer ?
#
loop_
_entity_poly.entity_id
_entity_poly.type
_entity_poly.pdbx_seq_one_letter_code
_entity_poly.pdbx_strand_id
1 'polypeptide(L)'
;FRQYTCLATVPGEPSDCTLRFKEGDNERTTINDSGCFTMMEKDNERGQLLTYCPLQCPDAESAYVLLKRPSNNNKCVTFFSYNVIKRRNDWFLWRSGKCLSEEIQFDIGCTFPFKQIKPNPKFVKKDH
;
A
#
# COMPACT_ATOMS: atom_id res chain seq x y z
N PHE A 1 6.36 1.75 9.24
CA PHE A 1 5.84 0.95 8.12
C PHE A 1 4.32 0.85 8.19
N ARG A 2 3.67 0.57 7.06
CA ARG A 2 2.21 0.53 6.90
C ARG A 2 1.70 -0.88 7.02
N GLN A 3 0.59 -1.09 7.70
CA GLN A 3 0.00 -2.39 7.93
C GLN A 3 -1.44 -2.37 7.44
N TYR A 4 -1.75 -3.15 6.42
CA TYR A 4 -3.11 -3.41 5.99
C TYR A 4 -3.62 -4.68 6.61
N THR A 5 -4.72 -4.61 7.33
CA THR A 5 -5.45 -5.78 7.83
C THR A 5 -6.76 -5.87 7.09
N CYS A 6 -6.92 -6.94 6.31
CA CYS A 6 -8.14 -7.22 5.57
C CYS A 6 -8.93 -8.32 6.27
N LEU A 7 -10.20 -8.05 6.58
CA LEU A 7 -11.10 -8.96 7.31
C LEU A 7 -12.33 -9.26 6.46
N ALA A 8 -12.65 -10.53 6.29
CA ALA A 8 -13.83 -10.98 5.55
C ALA A 8 -15.03 -10.97 6.51
N THR A 9 -15.82 -9.90 6.49
CA THR A 9 -16.99 -9.75 7.36
C THR A 9 -18.20 -10.53 6.86
N VAL A 10 -18.29 -10.74 5.54
CA VAL A 10 -19.38 -11.48 4.89
C VAL A 10 -18.78 -12.56 3.96
N PRO A 11 -19.22 -13.83 4.07
CA PRO A 11 -18.79 -14.88 3.16
C PRO A 11 -19.16 -14.55 1.70
N GLY A 12 -18.17 -14.55 0.81
CA GLY A 12 -18.35 -14.31 -0.63
C GLY A 12 -18.23 -12.85 -1.06
N GLU A 13 -18.16 -11.89 -0.13
CA GLU A 13 -17.89 -10.48 -0.41
C GLU A 13 -16.39 -10.15 -0.31
N PRO A 14 -15.93 -9.06 -0.95
CA PRO A 14 -14.59 -8.54 -0.73
C PRO A 14 -14.37 -8.17 0.74
N SER A 15 -13.24 -8.58 1.31
CA SER A 15 -12.86 -8.25 2.68
C SER A 15 -12.63 -6.75 2.84
N ASP A 16 -13.01 -6.20 3.98
CA ASP A 16 -12.75 -4.80 4.33
C ASP A 16 -11.32 -4.64 4.86
N CYS A 17 -10.56 -3.68 4.32
CA CYS A 17 -9.14 -3.50 4.62
C CYS A 17 -8.86 -2.20 5.35
N THR A 18 -8.27 -2.32 6.54
CA THR A 18 -7.92 -1.19 7.40
C THR A 18 -6.40 -0.95 7.39
N LEU A 19 -5.98 0.29 7.14
CA LEU A 19 -4.59 0.72 7.22
C LEU A 19 -4.22 1.17 8.65
N ARG A 20 -3.06 0.73 9.14
CA ARG A 20 -2.44 1.16 10.40
C ARG A 20 -0.98 1.57 10.19
N PHE A 21 -0.54 2.60 10.90
CA PHE A 21 0.86 3.05 10.93
C PHE A 21 1.54 2.51 12.20
N LYS A 22 2.70 1.85 12.07
CA LYS A 22 3.34 1.17 13.21
C LYS A 22 4.34 2.02 14.03
N GLU A 23 4.56 3.31 13.77
CA GLU A 23 5.47 4.08 14.63
C GLU A 23 5.24 5.60 14.63
N GLY A 24 4.96 6.14 15.84
CA GLY A 24 5.40 7.46 16.31
C GLY A 24 4.75 8.71 15.74
N ASP A 25 3.44 8.89 15.86
CA ASP A 25 2.84 10.14 16.36
C ASP A 25 1.34 9.91 16.60
N ASN A 26 0.77 10.73 17.48
CA ASN A 26 -0.65 10.77 17.76
C ASN A 26 -1.49 10.86 16.49
N GLU A 27 -2.52 10.03 16.44
CA GLU A 27 -3.79 10.33 15.78
C GLU A 27 -3.72 10.73 14.29
N ARG A 28 -3.63 9.71 13.44
CA ARG A 28 -4.60 9.65 12.34
C ARG A 28 -5.08 8.23 12.15
N THR A 29 -5.99 7.88 13.05
CA THR A 29 -6.98 6.85 12.81
C THR A 29 -7.67 7.13 11.49
N THR A 30 -7.90 6.02 10.80
CA THR A 30 -8.93 5.80 9.78
C THR A 30 -8.83 6.67 8.52
N ILE A 31 -8.48 5.99 7.43
CA ILE A 31 -9.16 6.20 6.16
C ILE A 31 -10.67 5.99 6.42
N ASN A 32 -11.35 6.98 6.99
CA ASN A 32 -12.82 6.98 7.07
C ASN A 32 -13.44 7.57 5.79
N ASP A 33 -12.63 8.15 4.89
CA ASP A 33 -13.14 8.88 3.71
C ASP A 33 -12.49 8.52 2.36
N SER A 34 -11.48 7.66 2.34
CA SER A 34 -10.85 7.17 1.09
C SER A 34 -10.72 5.65 1.11
N GLY A 35 -11.81 4.98 1.51
CA GLY A 35 -11.89 3.53 1.61
C GLY A 35 -11.38 2.82 0.36
N CYS A 36 -10.99 1.56 0.51
CA CYS A 36 -10.58 0.77 -0.64
C CYS A 36 -11.72 0.75 -1.66
N PHE A 37 -11.39 1.06 -2.91
CA PHE A 37 -12.38 1.08 -3.98
C PHE A 37 -12.22 -0.15 -4.86
N THR A 38 -13.35 -0.72 -5.27
CA THR A 38 -13.38 -1.90 -6.11
C THR A 38 -13.77 -1.50 -7.52
N MET A 39 -13.02 -1.96 -8.51
CA MET A 39 -13.27 -1.72 -9.93
C MET A 39 -13.18 -3.04 -10.70
N MET A 40 -13.93 -3.13 -11.80
CA MET A 40 -13.84 -4.26 -12.72
C MET A 40 -12.89 -3.89 -13.85
N GLU A 41 -11.72 -4.53 -13.91
CA GLU A 41 -10.83 -4.38 -15.07
C GLU A 41 -11.23 -5.39 -16.14
N LYS A 42 -11.52 -4.87 -17.33
CA LYS A 42 -11.76 -5.69 -18.52
C LYS A 42 -10.42 -6.06 -19.12
N ASP A 43 -9.82 -7.12 -18.61
CA ASP A 43 -8.70 -7.75 -19.30
C ASP A 43 -9.23 -8.91 -20.16
N ASN A 44 -8.99 -8.85 -21.47
CA ASN A 44 -9.22 -9.94 -22.43
C ASN A 44 -10.48 -10.81 -22.20
N GLU A 45 -11.66 -10.17 -22.21
CA GLU A 45 -13.01 -10.79 -22.11
C GLU A 45 -13.40 -11.41 -20.76
N ARG A 46 -12.51 -11.50 -19.78
CA ARG A 46 -12.83 -11.92 -18.41
C ARG A 46 -12.67 -10.72 -17.48
N GLY A 47 -13.77 -10.04 -17.18
CA GLY A 47 -13.76 -8.96 -16.19
C GLY A 47 -13.25 -9.49 -14.85
N GLN A 48 -12.12 -8.97 -14.37
CA GLN A 48 -11.57 -9.31 -13.06
C GLN A 48 -11.91 -8.18 -12.09
N LEU A 49 -12.42 -8.55 -10.92
CA LEU A 49 -12.65 -7.61 -9.83
C LEU A 49 -11.32 -7.30 -9.14
N LEU A 50 -10.96 -6.01 -9.10
CA LEU A 50 -9.77 -5.50 -8.41
C LEU A 50 -10.17 -4.49 -7.34
N THR A 51 -9.67 -4.69 -6.13
CA THR A 51 -9.81 -3.74 -5.03
C THR A 51 -8.49 -3.01 -4.82
N TYR A 52 -8.54 -1.68 -4.82
CA TYR A 52 -7.41 -0.78 -4.66
C TYR A 52 -7.51 -0.05 -3.31
N CYS A 53 -6.48 -0.21 -2.48
CA CYS A 53 -6.36 0.42 -1.17
C CYS A 53 -5.22 1.46 -1.19
N PRO A 54 -5.47 2.74 -0.88
CA PRO A 54 -4.47 3.81 -0.97
C PRO A 54 -3.46 3.75 0.18
N LEU A 55 -2.17 3.54 -0.15
CA LEU A 55 -1.09 3.38 0.82
C LEU A 55 -0.77 4.65 1.62
N GLN A 56 -1.28 5.81 1.21
CA GLN A 56 -0.95 7.11 1.81
C GLN A 56 0.58 7.30 1.85
N CYS A 57 1.22 7.11 0.70
CA CYS A 57 2.65 7.32 0.46
C CYS A 57 2.85 8.43 -0.59
N PRO A 58 2.37 9.66 -0.34
CA PRO A 58 2.56 10.74 -1.30
C PRO A 58 4.05 11.01 -1.50
N ASP A 59 4.47 11.21 -2.75
CA ASP A 59 5.86 11.50 -3.13
C ASP A 59 6.87 10.38 -2.83
N ALA A 60 6.40 9.16 -2.52
CA ALA A 60 7.27 8.01 -2.41
C ALA A 60 7.82 7.62 -3.80
N GLU A 61 9.13 7.42 -3.87
CA GLU A 61 9.83 6.94 -5.06
C GLU A 61 9.41 5.51 -5.39
N SER A 62 9.31 4.65 -4.38
CA SER A 62 8.86 3.27 -4.53
C SER A 62 8.07 2.80 -3.32
N ALA A 63 7.18 1.82 -3.53
CA ALA A 63 6.53 1.06 -2.47
C ALA A 63 6.69 -0.43 -2.73
N TYR A 64 6.66 -1.23 -1.67
CA TYR A 64 6.83 -2.69 -1.75
C TYR A 64 6.12 -3.38 -0.59
N VAL A 65 5.62 -4.58 -0.86
CA VAL A 65 5.09 -5.47 0.18
C VAL A 65 6.28 -6.13 0.90
N LEU A 66 6.42 -5.83 2.18
CA LEU A 66 7.46 -6.38 3.06
C LEU A 66 7.10 -7.79 3.52
N LEU A 67 5.87 -7.99 3.96
CA LEU A 67 5.42 -9.24 4.55
C LEU A 67 3.93 -9.46 4.28
N LYS A 68 3.56 -10.72 4.11
CA LYS A 68 2.17 -11.20 4.05
C LYS A 68 1.93 -12.13 5.22
N ARG A 69 0.83 -11.96 5.96
CA ARG A 69 0.42 -12.85 7.06
C ARG A 69 -1.05 -13.28 6.90
N PRO A 70 -1.35 -14.58 6.89
CA PRO A 70 -0.42 -15.70 7.01
C PRO A 70 0.43 -15.89 5.74
N SER A 71 1.73 -16.16 5.90
CA SER A 71 2.68 -16.26 4.78
C SER A 71 2.34 -17.40 3.82
N ASN A 72 1.76 -18.50 4.34
CA ASN A 72 1.40 -19.72 3.62
C ASN A 72 0.00 -19.67 2.95
N ASN A 73 -0.69 -18.52 2.90
CA ASN A 73 -1.95 -18.40 2.17
C ASN A 73 -1.70 -18.55 0.65
N ASN A 74 -2.11 -19.66 0.06
CA ASN A 74 -1.92 -19.97 -1.37
C ASN A 74 -2.94 -19.29 -2.30
N LYS A 75 -3.98 -18.64 -1.75
CA LYS A 75 -4.98 -17.89 -2.53
C LYS A 75 -4.54 -16.46 -2.81
N CYS A 76 -3.63 -15.92 -1.99
CA CYS A 76 -2.99 -14.63 -2.19
C CYS A 76 -1.54 -14.82 -2.67
N VAL A 77 -1.30 -14.71 -3.97
CA VAL A 77 0.02 -14.84 -4.61
C VAL A 77 0.48 -13.48 -5.12
N THR A 78 1.67 -13.05 -4.72
CA THR A 78 2.27 -11.77 -5.16
C THR A 78 2.32 -11.70 -6.69
N PHE A 79 2.12 -10.51 -7.26
CA PHE A 79 2.08 -10.22 -8.70
C PHE A 79 0.89 -10.81 -9.46
N PHE A 80 0.27 -11.88 -8.97
CA PHE A 80 -0.89 -12.51 -9.63
C PHE A 80 -2.23 -12.06 -9.02
N SER A 81 -2.31 -12.01 -7.69
CA SER A 81 -3.56 -11.68 -6.99
C SER A 81 -3.42 -10.50 -6.04
N TYR A 82 -2.19 -10.03 -5.80
CA TYR A 82 -1.95 -8.78 -5.11
C TYR A 82 -0.59 -8.20 -5.48
N ASN A 83 -0.48 -6.87 -5.52
CA ASN A 83 0.78 -6.16 -5.52
C ASN A 83 0.55 -4.68 -5.17
N VAL A 84 1.63 -3.89 -5.15
CA VAL A 84 1.56 -2.44 -5.12
C VAL A 84 1.70 -1.86 -6.51
N ILE A 85 0.96 -0.78 -6.80
CA ILE A 85 1.02 -0.05 -8.06
C ILE A 85 1.02 1.44 -7.80
N LYS A 86 1.82 2.18 -8.57
CA LYS A 86 1.80 3.64 -8.56
C LYS A 86 0.68 4.14 -9.46
N ARG A 87 -0.24 4.93 -8.92
CA ARG A 87 -1.24 5.65 -9.71
C ARG A 87 -1.17 7.14 -9.39
N ARG A 88 -0.85 7.94 -10.40
CA ARG A 88 -0.60 9.38 -10.26
C ARG A 88 0.52 9.65 -9.24
N ASN A 89 0.19 10.24 -8.09
CA ASN A 89 1.15 10.62 -7.06
C ASN A 89 1.12 9.75 -5.81
N ASP A 90 0.28 8.70 -5.79
CA ASP A 90 0.18 7.80 -4.64
C ASP A 90 0.34 6.34 -5.07
N TRP A 91 0.63 5.52 -4.10
CA TRP A 91 0.76 4.08 -4.25
C TRP A 91 -0.49 3.40 -3.71
N PHE A 92 -0.88 2.31 -4.36
CA PHE A 92 -2.06 1.55 -4.01
C PHE A 92 -1.67 0.07 -3.85
N LEU A 93 -2.16 -0.57 -2.81
CA LEU A 93 -2.22 -2.03 -2.74
C LEU A 93 -3.43 -2.47 -3.55
N TRP A 94 -3.23 -3.29 -4.57
CA TRP A 94 -4.32 -3.91 -5.29
C TRP A 94 -4.43 -5.39 -4.93
N ARG A 95 -5.67 -5.91 -4.92
CA ARG A 95 -5.99 -7.32 -4.71
C ARG A 95 -7.02 -7.77 -5.73
N SER A 96 -7.00 -9.04 -6.11
CA SER A 96 -7.93 -9.60 -7.09
C SER A 96 -8.31 -11.06 -6.81
N GLY A 97 -9.40 -11.49 -7.45
CA GLY A 97 -9.87 -12.87 -7.44
C GLY A 97 -10.13 -13.40 -6.02
N LYS A 98 -9.74 -14.66 -5.76
CA LYS A 98 -9.92 -15.31 -4.45
C LYS A 98 -9.22 -14.58 -3.33
N CYS A 99 -8.16 -13.83 -3.63
CA CYS A 99 -7.46 -13.08 -2.61
C CYS A 99 -8.35 -11.99 -1.99
N LEU A 100 -9.38 -11.49 -2.69
CA LEU A 100 -10.30 -10.47 -2.17
C LEU A 100 -11.10 -10.94 -0.96
N SER A 101 -11.46 -12.21 -0.88
CA SER A 101 -12.28 -12.76 0.21
C SER A 101 -11.44 -13.33 1.36
N GLU A 102 -10.11 -13.21 1.31
CA GLU A 102 -9.22 -13.76 2.32
C GLU A 102 -8.94 -12.79 3.46
N GLU A 103 -8.95 -13.32 4.68
CA GLU A 103 -8.38 -12.64 5.83
C GLU A 103 -6.86 -12.66 5.74
N ILE A 104 -6.28 -11.48 5.54
CA ILE A 104 -4.86 -11.36 5.28
C ILE A 104 -4.34 -10.00 5.69
N GLN A 105 -3.10 -10.01 6.14
CA GLN A 105 -2.39 -8.83 6.58
C GLN A 105 -1.17 -8.58 5.70
N PHE A 106 -0.99 -7.34 5.26
CA PHE A 106 0.18 -6.92 4.48
C PHE A 106 0.94 -5.85 5.24
N ASP A 107 2.23 -6.08 5.47
CA ASP A 107 3.15 -5.04 5.90
C ASP A 107 3.80 -4.42 4.66
N ILE A 108 3.80 -3.09 4.56
CA ILE A 108 4.19 -2.34 3.37
C ILE A 108 5.23 -1.28 3.73
N GLY A 109 6.29 -1.25 2.93
CA GLY A 109 7.35 -0.25 2.96
C GLY A 109 7.15 0.78 1.85
N CYS A 110 7.47 2.04 2.13
CA CYS A 110 7.58 3.10 1.13
C CYS A 110 8.94 3.77 1.29
N THR A 111 9.65 3.95 0.18
CA THR A 111 10.92 4.67 0.11
C THR A 111 10.69 6.07 -0.43
N PHE A 112 11.29 7.04 0.24
CA PHE A 112 11.26 8.44 -0.17
C PHE A 112 12.66 8.82 -0.65
N PRO A 113 12.76 9.62 -1.72
CA PRO A 113 14.05 10.11 -2.16
C PRO A 113 14.64 10.96 -1.05
N PHE A 114 15.88 10.69 -0.65
CA PHE A 114 16.60 11.57 0.25
C PHE A 114 16.74 12.93 -0.45
N LYS A 115 16.08 13.97 0.08
CA LYS A 115 16.36 15.35 -0.34
C LYS A 115 17.81 15.62 0.05
N GLN A 116 18.72 15.65 -0.92
CA GLN A 116 20.09 16.08 -0.68
C GLN A 116 20.02 17.46 -0.03
N ILE A 117 20.45 17.55 1.23
CA ILE A 117 20.69 18.84 1.88
C ILE A 117 21.86 19.44 1.10
N LYS A 118 21.58 20.35 0.17
CA LYS A 118 22.64 21.09 -0.51
C LYS A 118 23.46 21.80 0.58
N PRO A 119 24.77 21.53 0.72
CA PRO A 119 25.57 22.25 1.68
C PRO A 119 25.52 23.74 1.34
N ASN A 120 25.18 24.55 2.33
CA ASN A 120 25.08 26.01 2.20
C ASN A 120 26.50 26.56 1.95
N PRO A 121 26.78 27.29 0.85
CA PRO A 121 28.15 27.68 0.48
C PRO A 121 28.79 28.78 1.37
N LYS A 122 28.31 29.01 2.60
CA LYS A 122 28.75 30.13 3.46
C LYS A 122 29.86 29.81 4.48
N PHE A 123 30.57 28.70 4.35
CA PHE A 123 31.77 28.44 5.16
C PHE A 123 32.99 28.15 4.28
N VAL A 124 33.39 29.12 3.46
CA VAL A 124 34.80 29.24 3.07
C VAL A 124 35.41 30.24 4.05
N LYS A 125 36.07 29.74 5.11
CA LYS A 125 36.99 30.56 5.89
C LYS A 125 38.09 31.01 4.93
N LYS A 126 38.19 32.31 4.68
CA LYS A 126 39.39 32.94 4.14
C LYS A 126 40.41 32.94 5.27
N ASP A 127 41.37 32.03 5.21
CA ASP A 127 42.57 32.15 6.02
C ASP A 127 43.44 33.28 5.42
N HIS A 128 43.88 34.18 6.30
CA HIS A 128 44.75 35.32 6.02
C HIS A 128 46.14 35.00 6.56
#